data_AF-K1SVK4-F1
#
_entry.id   AF-K1SVK4-F1
#
_cell.length_a   1.000
_cell.length_b   1.000
_cell.length_c   1.000
_cell.angle_alpha   90.00
_cell.angle_beta   90.00
_cell.angle_gamma   90.00
#
_symmetry.space_group_name_H-M   'P 1'
#
loop_
_entity.id
_entity.type
_entity.pdbx_description
1 polymer ?
#
loop_
_entity_poly.entity_id
_entity_poly.type
_entity_poly.pdbx_seq_one_letter_code
_entity_poly.pdbx_strand_id
1 'polypeptide(L)'
;MIRSTHNIGVRGAHFEVLFSVLNGGLVSYKYAGKEMIEAIPKPNFWRAPTDNDCGNLMGMRYGQWKLASMYLSHKDFRKGPYGPGNMPKVEVNEKTVKVTYTYLMPTTPLSECS
;
A
#
# COMPACT_ATOMS: atom_id res chain seq x y z
N MET A 1 -1.59 0.79 21.58
CA MET A 1 -2.16 1.27 20.31
C MET A 1 -2.85 2.60 20.57
N ILE A 2 -2.73 3.56 19.66
CA ILE A 2 -3.37 4.89 19.73
C ILE A 2 -4.28 5.00 18.49
N ARG A 3 -5.55 5.39 18.67
CA ARG A 3 -6.48 5.58 17.55
C ARG A 3 -6.89 7.05 17.49
N SER A 4 -6.87 7.61 16.29
CA SER A 4 -7.51 8.89 15.97
C SER A 4 -8.45 8.70 14.78
N THR A 5 -9.18 9.75 14.42
CA THR A 5 -10.14 9.73 13.30
C THR A 5 -9.51 9.25 11.99
N HIS A 6 -8.24 9.60 11.76
CA HIS A 6 -7.56 9.39 10.47
C HIS A 6 -6.32 8.52 10.56
N ASN A 7 -5.86 8.16 11.76
CA ASN A 7 -4.61 7.43 11.95
C ASN A 7 -4.72 6.34 13.00
N ILE A 8 -3.93 5.29 12.80
CA ILE A 8 -3.69 4.22 13.77
C ILE A 8 -2.20 4.25 14.13
N GLY A 9 -1.92 4.57 15.39
CA GLY A 9 -0.57 4.59 15.95
C GLY A 9 -0.24 3.31 16.73
N VAL A 10 0.96 2.78 16.54
CA VAL A 10 1.49 1.67 17.33
C VAL A 10 2.84 2.10 17.90
N ARG A 11 3.00 2.00 19.22
CA ARG A 11 4.24 2.35 19.93
C ARG A 11 4.74 1.14 20.70
N GLY A 12 5.99 0.77 20.48
CA GLY A 12 6.75 -0.18 21.27
C GLY A 12 7.83 0.51 22.10
N ALA A 13 8.76 -0.27 22.67
CA ALA A 13 9.82 0.26 23.53
C ALA A 13 10.78 1.22 22.78
N HIS A 14 11.09 0.91 21.52
CA HIS A 14 12.07 1.66 20.71
C HIS A 14 11.54 2.06 19.34
N PHE A 15 10.24 1.86 19.08
CA PHE A 15 9.67 2.12 17.77
C PHE A 15 8.28 2.75 17.85
N GLU A 16 7.97 3.53 16.82
CA GLU A 16 6.66 4.14 16.59
C GLU A 16 6.28 3.92 15.13
N VAL A 17 5.07 3.43 14.89
CA VAL A 17 4.51 3.24 13.55
C VAL A 17 3.22 4.02 13.45
N LEU A 18 3.06 4.76 12.35
CA LEU A 18 1.84 5.48 12.03
C LEU A 18 1.24 4.96 10.72
N PHE A 19 0.00 4.51 10.80
CA PHE A 19 -0.81 4.09 9.66
C PHE A 19 -1.87 5.15 9.38
N SER A 20 -1.99 5.59 8.13
CA SER A 20 -2.98 6.59 7.72
C SER A 20 -4.15 5.93 7.03
N VAL A 21 -5.37 6.26 7.46
CA VAL A 21 -6.62 5.90 6.79
C VAL A 21 -6.83 6.76 5.55
N LEU A 22 -6.44 8.04 5.60
CA LEU A 22 -6.62 9.00 4.50
C LEU A 22 -5.65 8.80 3.34
N ASN A 23 -4.39 8.48 3.66
CA ASN A 23 -3.35 8.24 2.66
C ASN A 23 -3.22 6.76 2.29
N GLY A 24 -3.83 5.88 3.09
CA GLY A 24 -3.98 4.47 2.78
C GLY A 24 -2.71 3.65 2.92
N GLY A 25 -1.94 3.83 3.99
CA GLY A 25 -0.75 3.01 4.24
C GLY A 25 0.06 3.43 5.46
N LEU A 26 1.22 2.80 5.62
CA LEU A 26 2.21 3.14 6.65
C LEU A 26 2.92 4.44 6.25
N VAL A 27 2.66 5.52 6.99
CA VAL A 27 3.14 6.88 6.68
C VAL A 27 4.34 7.31 7.51
N SER A 28 4.65 6.61 8.60
CA SER A 28 5.87 6.82 9.38
C SER A 28 6.24 5.53 10.09
N TYR A 29 7.54 5.23 10.13
CA TYR A 29 8.13 4.20 10.95
C TYR A 29 9.43 4.72 11.57
N LYS A 30 9.36 5.07 12.84
CA LYS A 30 10.52 5.51 13.60
C LYS A 30 11.08 4.36 14.41
N TYR A 31 12.39 4.20 14.36
CA TYR A 31 13.14 3.31 15.22
C TYR A 31 14.28 4.08 15.89
N ALA A 32 14.42 3.98 17.21
CA ALA A 32 15.39 4.73 18.00
C ALA A 32 15.38 6.25 17.71
N GLY A 33 14.19 6.82 17.48
CA GLY A 33 14.00 8.24 17.17
C GLY A 33 14.29 8.64 15.72
N LYS A 34 14.75 7.73 14.86
CA LYS A 34 15.05 8.01 13.44
C LYS A 34 13.94 7.49 12.53
N GLU A 35 13.50 8.32 11.58
CA GLU A 35 12.55 7.92 10.53
C GLU A 35 13.22 6.96 9.55
N MET A 36 12.55 5.85 9.25
CA MET A 36 13.09 4.75 8.46
C MET A 36 12.48 4.65 7.05
N ILE A 37 11.41 5.39 6.78
CA ILE A 37 10.76 5.41 5.48
C ILE A 37 10.60 6.85 4.97
N GLU A 38 10.80 7.05 3.67
CA GLU A 38 10.60 8.35 3.02
C GLU A 38 9.21 8.45 2.38
N ALA A 39 8.59 7.32 2.09
CA ALA A 39 7.29 7.22 1.43
C ALA A 39 6.54 5.96 1.89
N ILE A 40 5.23 5.95 1.65
CA ILE A 40 4.39 4.79 1.91
C ILE A 40 4.90 3.60 1.09
N PRO A 41 5.28 2.48 1.73
CA PRO A 41 5.62 1.27 1.00
C PRO A 41 4.35 0.73 0.30
N LYS A 42 4.47 0.45 -1.00
CA LYS A 42 3.37 -0.03 -1.83
C LYS A 42 3.72 -1.39 -2.44
N PRO A 43 2.72 -2.25 -2.73
CA PRO A 43 2.93 -3.45 -3.53
C PRO A 43 3.55 -3.10 -4.89
N ASN A 44 4.53 -3.89 -5.33
CA ASN A 44 5.16 -3.74 -6.64
C ASN A 44 5.14 -5.09 -7.37
N PHE A 45 4.60 -5.08 -8.58
CA PHE A 45 4.38 -6.24 -9.45
C PHE A 45 5.21 -6.14 -10.74
N TRP A 46 6.18 -5.23 -10.78
CA TRP A 46 7.00 -4.98 -11.95
C TRP A 46 8.49 -5.05 -11.62
N ARG A 47 9.26 -5.49 -12.61
CA ARG A 47 10.73 -5.44 -12.60
C ARG A 47 11.24 -4.77 -13.86
N ALA A 48 12.49 -4.31 -13.83
CA ALA A 48 13.16 -3.83 -15.03
C ALA A 48 13.19 -4.93 -16.12
N PRO A 49 12.79 -4.64 -17.37
CA PRO A 49 12.91 -5.59 -18.47
C PRO A 49 14.36 -5.97 -18.79
N THR A 50 14.58 -7.22 -19.16
CA THR A 50 15.84 -7.74 -19.73
C THR A 50 15.71 -7.86 -21.25
N ASP A 51 16.81 -8.12 -21.97
CA ASP A 51 16.74 -8.31 -23.43
C ASP A 51 15.83 -9.47 -23.84
N ASN A 52 15.77 -10.54 -23.05
CA ASN A 52 14.85 -11.66 -23.28
C ASN A 52 13.38 -11.25 -23.13
N ASP A 53 13.07 -10.29 -22.26
CA ASP A 53 11.73 -9.73 -22.10
C ASP A 53 11.33 -8.85 -23.27
N CYS A 54 12.29 -8.10 -23.80
CA CYS A 54 12.12 -7.34 -25.04
C CYS A 54 11.82 -8.30 -26.21
N GLY A 55 12.62 -9.36 -26.35
CA GLY A 55 12.46 -10.36 -27.41
C GLY A 55 11.12 -11.13 -27.34
N ASN A 56 10.55 -11.31 -26.15
CA ASN A 56 9.25 -11.97 -25.98
C ASN A 56 8.06 -11.01 -25.86
N LEU A 57 8.28 -9.70 -26.05
CA LEU A 57 7.26 -8.66 -25.94
C LEU A 57 6.58 -8.60 -24.55
N MET A 58 7.33 -8.86 -23.47
CA MET A 58 6.88 -8.82 -22.07
C MET A 58 6.14 -7.52 -21.75
N GLY A 59 6.68 -6.38 -22.19
CA GLY A 59 6.09 -5.05 -21.97
C GLY A 59 4.67 -4.94 -22.55
N MET A 60 4.43 -5.52 -23.73
CA MET A 60 3.11 -5.55 -24.36
C MET A 60 2.18 -6.54 -23.64
N ARG A 61 2.66 -7.76 -23.38
CA ARG A 61 1.83 -8.84 -22.79
C ARG A 61 1.43 -8.57 -21.34
N TYR A 62 2.31 -7.91 -20.58
CA TYR A 62 2.18 -7.78 -19.13
C TYR A 62 2.11 -6.33 -18.65
N GLY A 63 2.03 -5.34 -19.54
CA GLY A 63 2.08 -3.92 -19.21
C GLY A 63 1.08 -3.47 -18.13
N GLN A 64 -0.06 -4.15 -18.00
CA GLN A 64 -1.01 -3.91 -16.91
C GLN A 64 -0.41 -4.07 -15.51
N TRP A 65 0.58 -4.95 -15.31
CA TRP A 65 1.26 -5.12 -14.02
C TRP A 65 2.22 -3.97 -13.71
N LYS A 66 2.77 -3.31 -14.73
CA LYS A 66 3.48 -2.04 -14.57
C LYS A 66 2.52 -0.95 -14.09
N LEU A 67 1.35 -0.85 -14.73
CA LEU A 67 0.31 0.11 -14.32
C LEU A 67 -0.20 -0.17 -12.91
N ALA A 68 -0.41 -1.45 -12.55
CA ALA A 68 -0.77 -1.86 -11.19
C ALA A 68 0.26 -1.36 -10.16
N SER A 69 1.55 -1.50 -10.46
CA SER A 69 2.63 -1.08 -9.56
C SER A 69 2.74 0.45 -9.42
N MET A 70 2.41 1.19 -10.47
CA MET A 70 2.55 2.66 -10.50
C MET A 70 1.31 3.37 -9.96
N TYR A 71 0.11 2.84 -10.22
CA TYR A 71 -1.15 3.56 -10.05
C TYR A 71 -2.20 2.81 -9.22
N LEU A 72 -1.81 1.78 -8.46
CA LEU A 72 -2.71 1.21 -7.44
C LEU A 72 -3.20 2.29 -6.46
N SER A 73 -4.43 2.11 -5.97
CA SER A 73 -5.09 3.07 -5.09
C SER A 73 -5.91 2.36 -4.03
N HIS A 74 -5.89 2.88 -2.79
CA HIS A 74 -6.79 2.44 -1.72
C HIS A 74 -8.19 3.08 -1.85
N LYS A 75 -8.38 4.00 -2.81
CA LYS A 75 -9.64 4.68 -3.10
C LYS A 75 -10.28 4.11 -4.35
N ASP A 76 -11.58 3.88 -4.30
CA ASP A 76 -12.36 3.42 -5.44
C ASP A 76 -12.71 4.57 -6.38
N PHE A 77 -11.96 4.68 -7.48
CA PHE A 77 -12.12 5.73 -8.49
C PHE A 77 -13.50 5.71 -9.17
N ARG A 78 -14.20 4.58 -9.15
CA ARG A 78 -15.55 4.45 -9.72
C ARG A 78 -16.59 5.22 -8.90
N LYS A 79 -16.27 5.56 -7.65
CA LYS A 79 -17.14 6.30 -6.72
C LYS A 79 -16.82 7.80 -6.68
N GLY A 80 -16.09 8.31 -7.67
CA GLY A 80 -15.77 9.72 -7.85
C GLY A 80 -14.35 10.11 -7.39
N PRO A 81 -13.93 11.37 -7.63
CA PRO A 81 -12.58 11.86 -7.32
C PRO A 81 -12.22 11.78 -5.82
N TYR A 82 -13.23 11.84 -4.96
CA TYR A 82 -13.13 11.69 -3.50
C TYR A 82 -13.87 10.45 -3.02
N GLY A 83 -13.94 9.41 -3.86
CA GLY A 83 -14.58 8.14 -3.52
C GLY A 83 -14.10 7.60 -2.16
N PRO A 84 -14.94 6.88 -1.41
CA PRO A 84 -14.59 6.40 -0.08
C PRO A 84 -13.33 5.55 -0.17
N GLY A 85 -12.33 5.89 0.65
CA GLY A 85 -11.15 5.05 0.84
C GLY A 85 -11.54 3.77 1.58
N ASN A 86 -10.93 2.65 1.20
CA ASN A 86 -11.08 1.41 1.94
C ASN A 86 -10.53 1.60 3.36
N MET A 87 -11.38 1.43 4.38
CA MET A 87 -10.91 1.41 5.76
C MET A 87 -10.01 0.18 5.98
N PRO A 88 -8.81 0.35 6.56
CA PRO A 88 -7.94 -0.78 6.82
C PRO A 88 -8.56 -1.70 7.87
N LYS A 89 -8.39 -3.02 7.69
CA LYS A 89 -8.75 -4.01 8.72
C LYS A 89 -7.66 -4.04 9.78
N VAL A 90 -8.04 -4.01 11.04
CA VAL A 90 -7.10 -3.96 12.16
C VAL A 90 -7.39 -5.04 13.18
N GLU A 91 -6.44 -5.96 13.35
CA GLU A 91 -6.49 -7.06 14.32
C GLU A 91 -5.43 -6.80 15.39
N VAL A 92 -5.82 -6.87 16.66
CA VAL A 92 -4.94 -6.63 17.80
C VAL A 92 -4.91 -7.88 18.67
N ASN A 93 -3.73 -8.46 18.84
CA ASN A 93 -3.45 -9.51 19.80
C ASN A 93 -2.52 -8.95 20.90
N GLU A 94 -2.22 -9.75 21.93
CA GLU A 94 -1.45 -9.32 23.11
C GLU A 94 -0.14 -8.58 22.78
N LYS A 95 0.61 -9.07 21.78
CA LYS A 95 1.93 -8.52 21.39
C LYS A 95 2.03 -8.13 19.92
N THR A 96 0.95 -8.24 19.15
CA THR A 96 0.97 -7.98 17.71
C THR A 96 -0.20 -7.10 17.29
N VAL A 97 0.07 -6.16 16.38
CA VAL A 97 -0.96 -5.40 15.68
C VAL A 97 -0.81 -5.68 14.19
N LYS A 98 -1.86 -6.19 13.55
CA LYS A 98 -1.92 -6.42 12.12
C LYS A 98 -2.85 -5.38 11.50
N VAL A 99 -2.32 -4.61 10.55
CA VAL A 99 -3.05 -3.60 9.79
C VAL A 99 -3.01 -4.01 8.32
N THR A 100 -4.18 -4.27 7.74
CA THR A 100 -4.33 -4.75 6.36
C THR A 100 -4.97 -3.66 5.52
N TYR A 101 -4.31 -3.30 4.41
CA TYR A 101 -4.80 -2.33 3.44
C TYR A 101 -5.14 -3.02 2.13
N THR A 102 -6.37 -2.83 1.64
CA THR A 102 -6.79 -3.33 0.33
C THR A 102 -6.64 -2.25 -0.73
N TYR A 103 -5.79 -2.52 -1.73
CA TYR A 103 -5.57 -1.65 -2.89
C TYR A 103 -6.26 -2.20 -4.13
N LEU A 104 -6.91 -1.32 -4.87
CA LEU A 104 -7.45 -1.57 -6.20
C LEU A 104 -6.34 -1.34 -7.24
N MET A 105 -6.20 -2.28 -8.17
CA MET A 105 -5.20 -2.27 -9.22
C MET A 105 -5.87 -2.08 -10.58
N PRO A 106 -5.42 -1.12 -11.42
CA PRO A 106 -5.98 -0.86 -12.75
C PRO A 106 -5.59 -1.93 -13.79
N THR A 107 -5.85 -3.20 -13.49
CA THR A 107 -5.71 -4.34 -14.41
C THR A 107 -6.98 -4.55 -15.22
N THR A 108 -6.94 -5.45 -16.21
CA THR A 108 -8.14 -5.85 -16.96
C THR A 108 -8.28 -7.38 -16.93
N PRO A 109 -9.27 -7.93 -16.20
CA PRO A 109 -10.27 -7.24 -15.37
C PRO A 109 -9.65 -6.53 -14.17
N LEU A 110 -10.40 -5.59 -13.56
CA LEU A 110 -9.99 -4.89 -12.34
C LEU A 110 -9.70 -5.90 -11.22
N SER A 111 -8.60 -5.73 -10.50
CA SER A 111 -8.18 -6.62 -9.42
C SER A 111 -7.85 -5.86 -8.13
N GLU A 112 -7.65 -6.59 -7.04
CA GLU A 112 -7.29 -6.04 -5.73
C GLU A 112 -6.19 -6.86 -5.05
N CYS A 113 -5.47 -6.25 -4.11
CA CYS A 113 -4.44 -6.88 -3.30
C CYS A 113 -4.57 -6.40 -1.84
N SER A 114 -4.34 -7.27 -0.86
CA SER A 114 -4.47 -6.99 0.59
C SER A 114 -3.28 -7.50 1.39
#